data_AF-A0A2V9ZQI0-F1
#
_entry.id   AF-A0A2V9ZQI0-F1
#
_cell.length_a   1.000
_cell.length_b   1.000
_cell.length_c   1.000
_cell.angle_alpha   90.00
_cell.angle_beta   90.00
_cell.angle_gamma   90.00
#
_symmetry.space_group_name_H-M   'P 1'
#
loop_
_entity.id
_entity.type
_entity.pdbx_description
1 polymer ?
#
loop_
_entity_poly.entity_id
_entity_poly.type
_entity_poly.pdbx_seq_one_letter_code
_entity_poly.pdbx_strand_id
1 'polypeptide(L)'
;MPFFLIVPIWILCVLTGVILLFFKRFRFLSMYVLLSSTGGLLASFLLSLALLFLTAKFVGGTSVAWLALFAYLAGILLGGAVGIIAGTLLARRFNRRVGWR
;
A
#
# COMPACT_ATOMS: atom_id res chain seq x y z
N MET A 1 -12.76 -2.92 10.38
CA MET A 1 -11.48 -3.32 11.04
C MET A 1 -10.38 -3.85 10.09
N PRO A 2 -10.32 -3.52 8.78
CA PRO A 2 -9.36 -4.15 7.86
C PRO A 2 -7.89 -3.74 8.10
N PHE A 3 -7.62 -2.56 8.67
CA PHE A 3 -6.24 -2.14 8.98
C PHE A 3 -5.54 -3.03 10.01
N PHE A 4 -6.31 -3.74 10.85
CA PHE A 4 -5.75 -4.64 11.85
C PHE A 4 -4.95 -5.80 11.23
N LEU A 5 -5.31 -6.27 10.03
CA LEU A 5 -4.56 -7.30 9.31
C LEU A 5 -3.52 -6.70 8.35
N ILE A 6 -3.83 -5.55 7.75
CA ILE A 6 -2.94 -4.89 6.78
C ILE A 6 -1.63 -4.46 7.44
N VAL A 7 -1.66 -3.91 8.66
CA VAL A 7 -0.45 -3.42 9.34
C VAL A 7 0.50 -4.56 9.73
N PRO A 8 0.07 -5.66 10.37
CA PRO A 8 0.95 -6.81 10.62
C PRO A 8 1.54 -7.43 9.35
N ILE A 9 0.74 -7.57 8.28
CA ILE A 9 1.24 -8.07 7.00
C ILE A 9 2.30 -7.13 6.44
N TRP A 10 2.08 -5.82 6.50
CA TRP A 10 3.08 -4.82 6.09
C TRP A 10 4.38 -4.93 6.91
N ILE A 11 4.30 -5.12 8.23
CA ILE A 11 5.48 -5.33 9.09
C ILE A 11 6.25 -6.57 8.62
N LEU A 12 5.57 -7.69 8.35
CA LEU A 12 6.22 -8.89 7.83
C LEU A 12 6.90 -8.65 6.47
N CYS A 13 6.26 -7.90 5.57
CA CYS A 13 6.87 -7.50 4.30
C CYS A 13 8.11 -6.63 4.53
N VAL A 14 8.06 -5.66 5.44
CA VAL A 14 9.20 -4.79 5.76
C VAL A 14 10.36 -5.60 6.34
N LEU A 15 10.10 -6.46 7.32
CA LEU A 15 11.12 -7.33 7.91
C LEU A 15 11.76 -8.22 6.84
N THR A 16 10.95 -8.85 6.00
CA THR A 16 11.45 -9.68 4.90
C THR A 16 12.30 -8.86 3.93
N GLY A 17 11.84 -7.68 3.53
CA GLY A 17 12.56 -6.77 2.66
C GLY A 17 13.91 -6.34 3.25
N VAL A 18 13.96 -6.00 4.54
CA VAL A 18 15.20 -5.65 5.24
C VAL A 18 16.17 -6.83 5.30
N ILE A 19 15.69 -8.02 5.65
CA ILE A 19 16.51 -9.24 5.68
C ILE A 19 17.14 -9.50 4.30
N LEU A 20 16.36 -9.34 3.22
CA LEU A 20 16.83 -9.56 1.85
C LEU A 20 17.94 -8.57 1.43
N LEU A 21 18.11 -7.41 2.09
CA LEU A 21 19.20 -6.47 1.77
C LEU A 21 20.58 -7.05 2.07
N PHE A 22 20.67 -7.92 3.07
CA PHE A 22 21.93 -8.52 3.50
C PHE A 22 22.39 -9.67 2.60
N PHE A 23 21.50 -10.19 1.75
CA PHE A 23 21.83 -11.25 0.80
C PHE A 23 22.12 -10.66 -0.59
N LYS A 24 23.40 -10.71 -1.01
CA LYS A 24 23.87 -10.15 -2.29
C LYS A 24 23.05 -10.63 -3.50
N ARG A 25 22.59 -11.88 -3.48
CA ARG A 25 21.76 -12.49 -4.55
C ARG A 25 20.31 -11.96 -4.58
N PHE A 26 19.74 -11.61 -3.43
CA PHE A 26 18.33 -11.22 -3.30
C PHE A 26 18.11 -9.72 -3.08
N ARG A 27 19.20 -8.94 -3.07
CA ARG A 27 19.17 -7.50 -2.84
C ARG A 27 18.25 -6.75 -3.81
N PHE A 28 18.11 -7.25 -5.05
CA PHE A 28 17.17 -6.69 -6.01
C PHE A 28 15.71 -6.84 -5.52
N LEU A 29 15.35 -8.00 -4.95
CA LEU A 29 13.99 -8.33 -4.55
C LEU A 29 13.56 -7.50 -3.34
N SER A 30 14.50 -7.19 -2.45
CA SER A 30 14.27 -6.35 -1.28
C SER A 30 13.56 -5.04 -1.63
N MET A 31 14.08 -4.30 -2.62
CA MET A 31 13.52 -3.01 -3.00
C MET A 31 12.10 -3.14 -3.56
N TYR A 32 11.80 -4.23 -4.27
CA TYR A 32 10.44 -4.51 -4.71
C TYR A 32 9.52 -4.73 -3.51
N VAL A 33 9.93 -5.55 -2.54
CA VAL A 33 9.12 -5.85 -1.35
C VAL A 33 8.89 -4.61 -0.50
N LEU A 34 9.92 -3.80 -0.25
CA LEU A 34 9.82 -2.60 0.59
C LEU A 34 8.98 -1.51 -0.06
N LEU A 35 9.26 -1.15 -1.32
CA LEU A 35 8.56 -0.05 -2.00
C LEU A 35 7.12 -0.42 -2.37
N SER A 36 6.86 -1.67 -2.78
CA SER A 36 5.50 -2.10 -3.10
C SER A 36 4.60 -2.21 -1.86
N SER A 37 5.09 -2.76 -0.75
CA SER A 37 4.32 -2.87 0.49
C SER A 37 4.05 -1.49 1.11
N THR A 38 5.07 -0.64 1.16
CA THR A 38 4.93 0.72 1.71
C THR A 38 4.08 1.60 0.80
N GLY A 39 4.29 1.53 -0.51
CA GLY A 39 3.48 2.24 -1.49
C GLY A 39 2.02 1.81 -1.44
N GLY A 40 1.76 0.50 -1.38
CA GLY A 40 0.43 -0.08 -1.23
C GLY A 40 -0.28 0.42 0.02
N LEU A 41 0.37 0.33 1.18
CA LEU A 41 -0.23 0.79 2.45
C LEU A 41 -0.54 2.29 2.45
N LEU A 42 0.41 3.13 2.00
CA LEU A 42 0.22 4.58 1.96
C LEU A 42 -0.91 4.97 1.01
N ALA A 43 -0.91 4.42 -0.21
CA ALA A 43 -1.93 4.74 -1.19
C ALA A 43 -3.31 4.21 -0.80
N SER A 44 -3.41 2.99 -0.23
CA SER A 44 -4.64 2.47 0.39
C SER A 44 -5.17 3.42 1.46
N PHE A 45 -4.30 3.87 2.37
CA PHE A 45 -4.71 4.72 3.48
C PHE A 45 -5.18 6.10 3.00
N LEU A 46 -4.40 6.75 2.14
CA LEU A 46 -4.71 8.07 1.59
C LEU A 46 -5.99 8.06 0.76
N LEU A 47 -6.16 7.08 -0.13
CA LEU A 47 -7.34 6.99 -0.98
C LEU A 47 -8.60 6.69 -0.15
N SER A 48 -8.48 5.78 0.81
CA SER A 48 -9.58 5.44 1.72
C SER A 48 -9.99 6.64 2.58
N LEU A 49 -9.01 7.40 3.10
CA LEU A 49 -9.26 8.64 3.85
C LEU A 49 -9.95 9.71 2.97
N ALA A 50 -9.45 9.91 1.74
CA ALA A 50 -10.03 10.86 0.81
C ALA A 50 -11.49 10.53 0.47
N LEU A 51 -11.79 9.24 0.23
CA LEU A 51 -13.15 8.78 -0.03
C LEU A 51 -14.06 8.94 1.20
N LEU A 52 -13.53 8.76 2.41
CA LEU A 52 -14.30 8.98 3.63
C LEU A 52 -14.67 10.46 3.80
N PHE A 53 -13.73 11.38 3.60
CA PHE A 53 -14.01 12.81 3.65
C PHE A 53 -14.98 13.24 2.56
N LEU A 54 -14.85 12.69 1.36
CA LEU A 54 -15.76 12.97 0.25
C LEU A 54 -17.18 12.51 0.60
N THR A 55 -17.34 11.26 1.02
CA THR A 55 -18.65 10.71 1.37
C THR A 55 -19.29 11.41 2.57
N ALA A 56 -18.51 11.78 3.59
CA ALA A 56 -18.99 12.55 4.74
C ALA A 56 -19.45 13.98 4.38
N LYS A 57 -18.85 14.61 3.36
CA LYS A 57 -19.22 15.97 2.92
C LYS A 57 -20.53 16.01 2.12
N PHE A 58 -20.86 14.96 1.38
CA PHE A 58 -21.96 14.98 0.40
C PHE A 58 -23.27 14.33 0.87
N VAL A 59 -23.28 13.54 1.95
CA VAL A 59 -24.49 12.77 2.32
C VAL A 59 -24.65 12.72 3.84
N GLY A 60 -25.76 13.27 4.37
CA GLY A 60 -26.15 13.17 5.78
C GLY A 60 -27.28 12.16 5.97
N GLY A 61 -27.10 11.15 6.82
CA GLY A 61 -28.14 10.15 7.16
C GLY A 61 -27.61 8.76 7.56
N THR A 62 -28.44 7.88 8.11
CA THR A 62 -28.06 6.51 8.53
C THR A 62 -27.76 5.56 7.37
N SER A 63 -28.33 5.80 6.19
CA SER A 63 -27.99 5.11 4.92
C SER A 63 -26.55 5.39 4.45
N VAL A 64 -25.84 6.34 5.07
CA VAL A 64 -24.48 6.76 4.75
C VAL A 64 -23.42 5.82 5.32
N ALA A 65 -23.72 5.10 6.42
CA ALA A 65 -22.75 4.21 7.04
C ALA A 65 -22.29 3.08 6.10
N TRP A 66 -23.24 2.50 5.35
CA TRP A 66 -22.95 1.46 4.37
C TRP A 66 -22.20 1.99 3.15
N LEU A 67 -22.60 3.17 2.64
CA LEU A 67 -21.94 3.78 1.48
C LEU A 67 -20.49 4.20 1.82
N ALA A 68 -20.28 4.79 2.98
CA ALA A 68 -18.96 5.14 3.50
C ALA A 68 -18.09 3.89 3.72
N LEU A 69 -18.67 2.79 4.21
CA LEU A 69 -17.97 1.51 4.35
C LEU A 69 -17.53 0.95 2.98
N PHE A 70 -18.41 0.97 1.97
CA PHE A 70 -18.06 0.53 0.62
C PHE A 70 -16.98 1.42 -0.02
N ALA A 71 -17.12 2.74 0.09
CA ALA A 71 -16.12 3.68 -0.42
C ALA A 71 -14.76 3.49 0.28
N TYR A 72 -14.78 3.27 1.60
CA TYR A 72 -13.59 2.98 2.39
C TYR A 72 -12.89 1.68 1.94
N LEU A 73 -13.63 0.59 1.76
CA LEU A 73 -13.10 -0.69 1.29
C LEU A 73 -12.59 -0.61 -0.16
N ALA A 74 -13.32 0.07 -1.03
CA ALA A 74 -12.89 0.32 -2.41
C ALA A 74 -11.58 1.14 -2.43
N GLY A 75 -11.47 2.16 -1.58
CA GLY A 75 -10.26 2.96 -1.42
C GLY A 75 -9.05 2.14 -0.96
N ILE A 76 -9.25 1.21 -0.03
CA ILE A 76 -8.18 0.30 0.41
C ILE A 76 -7.71 -0.57 -0.76
N LEU A 77 -8.64 -1.21 -1.48
CA LEU A 77 -8.30 -2.13 -2.57
C LEU A 77 -7.65 -1.40 -3.76
N LEU A 78 -8.27 -0.33 -4.23
CA LEU A 78 -7.78 0.46 -5.36
C LEU A 78 -6.47 1.17 -5.02
N GLY A 79 -6.41 1.82 -3.85
CA GLY A 79 -5.20 2.50 -3.39
C GLY A 79 -4.06 1.50 -3.19
N GLY A 80 -4.35 0.30 -2.69
CA GLY A 80 -3.37 -0.75 -2.49
C GLY A 80 -2.79 -1.25 -3.80
N ALA A 81 -3.64 -1.55 -4.78
CA ALA A 81 -3.21 -1.96 -6.11
C ALA A 81 -2.35 -0.89 -6.79
N VAL A 82 -2.81 0.37 -6.78
CA VAL A 82 -2.07 1.50 -7.36
C VAL A 82 -0.74 1.71 -6.66
N GLY A 83 -0.72 1.67 -5.33
CA GLY A 83 0.48 1.83 -4.52
C GLY A 83 1.51 0.71 -4.73
N ILE A 84 1.06 -0.54 -4.88
CA ILE A 84 1.92 -1.68 -5.23
C ILE A 84 2.53 -1.50 -6.62
N ILE A 85 1.71 -1.12 -7.62
CA ILE A 85 2.20 -0.89 -8.99
C ILE A 85 3.21 0.26 -9.01
N ALA A 86 2.90 1.39 -8.37
CA ALA A 86 3.82 2.52 -8.26
C ALA A 86 5.12 2.13 -7.53
N GLY A 87 5.01 1.41 -6.41
CA GLY A 87 6.14 0.92 -5.64
C GLY A 87 7.04 -0.05 -6.41
N THR A 88 6.46 -0.96 -7.18
CA THR A 88 7.23 -1.88 -8.05
C THR A 88 7.94 -1.15 -9.19
N LEU A 89 7.29 -0.14 -9.80
CA LEU A 89 7.92 0.69 -10.82
C LEU A 89 9.09 1.51 -10.25
N LEU A 90 8.92 2.07 -9.04
CA LEU A 90 9.98 2.77 -8.32
C LEU A 90 11.13 1.83 -7.96
N ALA A 91 10.83 0.63 -7.46
CA ALA A 91 11.84 -0.39 -7.16
C ALA A 91 12.63 -0.79 -8.40
N ARG A 92 11.95 -0.97 -9.55
CA ARG A 92 12.60 -1.25 -10.83
C ARG A 92 13.55 -0.13 -11.25
N ARG A 93 13.14 1.13 -11.09
CA ARG A 93 13.98 2.30 -11.38
C ARG A 93 15.19 2.37 -10.43
N PHE A 94 14.98 2.12 -9.14
CA PHE A 94 16.05 2.12 -8.14
C PHE A 94 17.09 1.03 -8.43
N ASN A 95 16.63 -0.21 -8.61
CA ASN A 95 17.50 -1.36 -8.91
C ASN A 95 18.34 -1.14 -10.18
N ARG A 96 17.75 -0.55 -11.23
CA ARG A 96 18.49 -0.18 -12.45
C ARG A 96 19.58 0.87 -12.20
N ARG A 97 19.34 1.86 -11.33
CA ARG A 97 20.32 2.90 -11.00
C ARG A 97 21.47 2.38 -10.16
N VAL A 98 21.20 1.46 -9.23
CA VAL A 98 22.22 0.90 -8.33
C VAL A 98 22.91 -0.34 -8.95
N GLY A 99 22.48 -0.77 -10.14
CA GLY A 99 23.07 -1.91 -10.85
C GLY A 99 22.68 -3.27 -10.27
N TRP A 100 21.64 -3.34 -9.43
CA TRP A 100 21.09 -4.59 -8.95
C TRP A 100 20.14 -5.12 -10.02
N ARG A 101 20.60 -6.11 -10.79
CA ARG A 101 19.81 -6.78 -11.83
C ARG A 101 19.32 -8.12 -11.33
#